data_AF-A0A238HDW4-F1
#
_entry.id   AF-A0A238HDW4-F1
#
_cell.length_a   1.000
_cell.length_b   1.000
_cell.length_c   1.000
_cell.angle_alpha   90.00
_cell.angle_beta   90.00
_cell.angle_gamma   90.00
#
_symmetry.space_group_name_H-M   'P 1'
#
loop_
_entity.id
_entity.type
_entity.pdbx_description
1 polymer ?
#
loop_
_entity_poly.entity_id
_entity_poly.type
_entity_poly.pdbx_seq_one_letter_code
_entity_poly.pdbx_strand_id
1 'polypeptide(L)'
;MNEPGKTAIYLVYGKFGVEPGHNRNPRTHCFIRTFGSQIMPLSPHPGSSSTAAPQPSALLEWRWKPFDALTPHEIYAILAARNAVFIVEQHCVYGDVDGVDQKAWHLGGYDEAGRLACYVRVWLSDAPEPDVLIGRVLTTQPFRGMGVGNAMLGTVLERIREQWPNRPISLHAQAHLQAFYRAFGFAPSSDVHDEDGIAHVWMRLPA
;
A
#
# COMPACT_ATOMS: atom_id res chain seq x y z
N MET A 1 -3.66 -12.30 16.94
CA MET A 1 -4.24 -11.10 17.60
C MET A 1 -3.40 -9.91 17.17
N ASN A 2 -3.98 -8.98 16.40
CA ASN A 2 -3.30 -7.79 15.89
C ASN A 2 -2.98 -6.81 17.02
N GLU A 3 -1.72 -6.39 17.14
CA GLU A 3 -1.35 -5.25 17.99
C GLU A 3 -1.90 -3.95 17.40
N PRO A 4 -2.58 -3.10 18.19
CA PRO A 4 -3.06 -1.81 17.74
C PRO A 4 -1.86 -0.85 17.55
N GLY A 5 -1.64 -0.39 16.31
CA GLY A 5 -0.57 0.56 15.97
C GLY A 5 0.18 0.26 14.67
N LYS A 6 -0.02 -0.92 14.06
CA LYS A 6 0.64 -1.35 12.82
C LYS A 6 -0.33 -1.43 11.64
N THR A 7 -1.16 -0.40 11.42
CA THR A 7 -2.01 -0.39 10.22
C THR A 7 -1.16 -0.01 9.02
N ALA A 8 -0.67 -1.03 8.33
CA ALA A 8 -0.12 -0.87 7.00
C ALA A 8 -1.25 -1.06 5.98
N ILE A 9 -1.37 -0.09 5.09
CA ILE A 9 -2.33 -0.14 3.99
C ILE A 9 -1.68 -1.00 2.91
N TYR A 10 -2.37 -2.06 2.51
CA TYR A 10 -1.88 -2.98 1.51
C TYR A 10 -2.96 -3.22 0.47
N LEU A 11 -2.61 -3.11 -0.81
CA LEU A 11 -3.45 -3.53 -1.92
C LEU A 11 -2.74 -4.59 -2.75
N VAL A 12 -3.28 -5.81 -2.70
CA VAL A 12 -2.91 -6.89 -3.61
C VAL A 12 -3.80 -6.77 -4.85
N TYR A 13 -3.24 -7.05 -6.02
CA TYR A 13 -3.98 -7.12 -7.27
C TYR A 13 -3.55 -8.44 -7.91
N GLY A 14 -4.40 -9.46 -7.81
CA GLY A 14 -4.32 -10.67 -8.61
C GLY A 14 -5.00 -10.45 -9.95
N LYS A 15 -4.40 -10.97 -11.04
CA LYS A 15 -5.07 -11.01 -12.34
C LYS A 15 -6.26 -11.96 -12.25
N PHE A 16 -7.47 -11.47 -12.52
CA PHE A 16 -8.63 -12.32 -12.80
C PHE A 16 -8.42 -13.04 -14.15
N GLY A 17 -7.85 -14.25 -14.09
CA GLY A 17 -7.99 -15.26 -15.13
C GLY A 17 -9.05 -16.25 -14.68
N VAL A 18 -10.19 -16.29 -15.36
CA VAL A 18 -11.23 -17.28 -15.10
C VAL A 18 -10.82 -18.59 -15.78
N GLU A 19 -10.40 -19.59 -15.00
CA GLU A 19 -10.52 -21.01 -15.38
C GLU A 19 -10.79 -21.88 -14.14
N PRO A 20 -11.82 -22.76 -14.14
CA PRO A 20 -12.08 -23.65 -13.03
C PRO A 20 -11.30 -24.97 -13.20
N GLY A 21 -10.52 -25.31 -12.17
CA GLY A 21 -10.29 -26.70 -11.80
C GLY A 21 -8.84 -27.17 -11.81
N HIS A 22 -8.18 -27.09 -10.65
CA HIS A 22 -7.47 -28.24 -10.10
C HIS A 22 -7.14 -28.09 -8.61
N ASN A 23 -7.63 -29.05 -7.83
CA ASN A 23 -7.29 -29.32 -6.45
C ASN A 23 -5.80 -29.70 -6.31
N ARG A 24 -5.09 -29.13 -5.32
CA ARG A 24 -4.14 -29.87 -4.46
C ARG A 24 -3.55 -29.02 -3.32
N ASN A 25 -3.84 -29.44 -2.09
CA ASN A 25 -3.08 -29.17 -0.86
C ASN A 25 -1.77 -30.00 -0.88
N PRO A 26 -0.64 -29.52 -0.30
CA PRO A 26 -0.24 -30.13 0.98
C PRO A 26 0.39 -29.18 2.01
N ARG A 27 -0.05 -29.39 3.25
CA ARG A 27 0.46 -28.96 4.55
C ARG A 27 1.99 -28.87 4.63
N THR A 28 2.48 -27.77 5.21
CA THR A 28 3.78 -27.75 5.89
C THR A 28 3.61 -27.09 7.27
N HIS A 29 3.70 -27.89 8.33
CA HIS A 29 3.80 -27.40 9.71
C HIS A 29 5.22 -26.87 9.94
N CYS A 30 5.37 -25.66 10.47
CA CYS A 30 6.65 -25.16 10.98
C CYS A 30 6.47 -24.79 12.47
N PHE A 31 7.20 -25.50 13.33
CA PHE A 31 7.25 -25.29 14.78
C PHE A 31 8.07 -24.04 15.12
N ILE A 32 7.47 -23.09 15.85
CA ILE A 32 8.18 -21.94 16.42
C ILE A 32 8.63 -22.30 17.85
N ARG A 33 9.94 -22.31 18.09
CA ARG A 33 10.53 -22.30 19.44
C ARG A 33 10.47 -20.87 20.00
N THR A 34 9.79 -20.70 21.13
CA THR A 34 9.77 -19.44 21.89
C THR A 34 11.04 -19.34 22.73
N PHE A 35 11.85 -18.28 22.54
CA PHE A 35 12.81 -17.84 23.55
C PHE A 35 12.24 -16.60 24.24
N GLY A 36 11.95 -16.74 25.53
CA GLY A 36 11.61 -15.63 26.40
C GLY A 36 12.87 -14.89 26.85
N SER A 37 12.74 -13.59 27.07
CA SER A 37 13.61 -12.86 27.98
C SER A 37 12.83 -11.77 28.70
N GLN A 38 13.14 -11.64 29.98
CA GLN A 38 12.48 -10.87 31.03
C GLN A 38 12.50 -9.36 30.77
N ILE A 39 11.42 -8.71 31.22
CA ILE A 39 11.26 -7.25 31.26
C ILE A 39 11.56 -6.81 32.71
N MET A 40 12.46 -5.84 32.91
CA MET A 40 12.60 -5.10 34.17
C MET A 40 11.89 -3.73 34.04
N PRO A 41 11.22 -3.23 35.09
CA PRO A 41 10.53 -1.94 35.02
C PRO A 41 11.47 -0.78 35.36
N LEU A 42 11.37 0.32 34.60
CA LEU A 42 11.94 1.63 34.98
C LEU A 42 10.81 2.53 35.52
N SER A 43 10.99 3.05 36.73
CA SER A 43 10.12 4.04 37.38
C SER A 43 10.30 5.44 36.79
N PRO A 44 9.33 6.36 36.96
CA PRO A 44 9.23 7.61 36.21
C PRO A 44 9.84 8.80 36.97
N HIS A 45 10.42 9.75 36.23
CA HIS A 45 10.60 11.13 36.70
C HIS A 45 10.26 12.16 35.61
N PRO A 46 9.82 13.38 36.01
CA PRO A 46 8.98 14.23 35.19
C PRO A 46 9.70 15.45 34.61
N GLY A 47 9.19 15.92 33.46
CA GLY A 47 9.22 17.31 33.04
C GLY A 47 10.43 17.78 32.23
N SER A 48 10.22 18.02 30.92
CA SER A 48 10.39 19.37 30.35
C SER A 48 9.94 19.45 28.88
N SER A 49 9.26 20.56 28.59
CA SER A 49 9.17 21.27 27.31
C SER A 49 8.95 20.45 26.02
N SER A 50 7.68 20.32 25.66
CA SER A 50 7.20 19.96 24.33
C SER A 50 7.59 21.03 23.29
N THR A 51 8.73 20.84 22.63
CA THR A 51 8.88 21.22 21.22
C THR A 51 8.54 19.98 20.42
N ALA A 52 7.35 19.96 19.81
CA ALA A 52 6.94 18.86 18.95
C ALA A 52 7.93 18.76 17.80
N ALA A 53 8.71 17.68 17.75
CA ALA A 53 9.48 17.33 16.57
C ALA A 53 8.56 17.36 15.34
N PRO A 54 9.03 17.86 14.18
CA PRO A 54 8.21 17.92 12.98
C PRO A 54 7.65 16.52 12.68
N GLN A 55 6.33 16.46 12.48
CA GLN A 55 5.65 15.23 12.14
C GLN A 55 6.27 14.69 10.84
N PRO A 56 6.67 13.41 10.78
CA PRO A 56 7.46 12.87 9.66
C PRO A 56 6.80 12.96 8.28
N SER A 57 5.48 13.19 8.23
CA SER A 57 4.72 13.40 7.01
C SER A 57 5.05 14.71 6.28
N ALA A 58 5.69 15.69 6.95
CA ALA A 58 6.00 17.00 6.39
C ALA A 58 7.35 17.08 5.64
N LEU A 59 8.14 16.00 5.61
CA LEU A 59 9.53 16.00 5.10
C LEU A 59 9.78 15.00 3.96
N LEU A 60 8.74 14.38 3.40
CA LEU A 60 8.93 13.47 2.28
C LEU A 60 9.06 14.23 0.96
N GLU A 61 10.08 13.88 0.19
CA GLU A 61 10.20 14.24 -1.21
C GLU A 61 9.27 13.33 -2.04
N TRP A 62 8.22 13.93 -2.61
CA TRP A 62 7.28 13.22 -3.46
C TRP A 62 7.76 13.18 -4.91
N ARG A 63 7.96 11.98 -5.44
CA ARG A 63 8.36 11.76 -6.84
C ARG A 63 7.22 11.08 -7.60
N TRP A 64 6.65 11.80 -8.57
CA TRP A 64 5.60 11.32 -9.47
C TRP A 64 6.19 11.15 -10.87
N LYS A 65 6.32 9.91 -11.34
CA LYS A 65 7.03 9.60 -12.60
C LYS A 65 6.30 8.51 -13.41
N PRO A 66 6.26 8.62 -14.76
CA PRO A 66 5.94 7.46 -15.59
C PRO A 66 7.11 6.45 -15.52
N PHE A 67 6.84 5.19 -15.89
CA PHE A 67 7.84 4.13 -15.82
C PHE A 67 9.18 4.48 -16.49
N ASP A 68 9.14 5.03 -17.71
CA ASP A 68 10.35 5.34 -18.50
C ASP A 68 11.21 6.47 -17.88
N ALA A 69 10.68 7.22 -16.91
CA ALA A 69 11.43 8.25 -16.18
C ALA A 69 11.99 7.75 -14.85
N LEU A 70 11.69 6.51 -14.43
CA LEU A 70 12.28 5.91 -13.25
C LEU A 70 13.72 5.49 -13.53
N THR A 71 14.62 5.77 -12.59
CA THR A 71 15.98 5.24 -12.65
C THR A 71 15.99 3.75 -12.28
N PRO A 72 17.00 2.96 -12.71
CA PRO A 72 17.14 1.58 -12.29
C PRO A 72 17.15 1.40 -10.76
N HIS A 73 17.73 2.36 -10.04
CA HIS A 73 17.75 2.36 -8.57
C HIS A 73 16.36 2.56 -7.96
N GLU A 74 15.54 3.47 -8.53
CA GLU A 74 14.15 3.66 -8.09
C GLU A 74 13.29 2.43 -8.38
N ILE A 75 13.43 1.83 -9.56
CA ILE A 75 12.73 0.59 -9.93
C ILE A 75 13.09 -0.52 -8.92
N TYR A 76 14.39 -0.71 -8.65
CA TYR A 76 14.83 -1.71 -7.69
C TYR A 76 14.28 -1.46 -6.27
N ALA A 77 14.31 -0.22 -5.80
CA ALA A 77 13.77 0.15 -4.49
C ALA A 77 12.26 -0.12 -4.39
N ILE A 78 11.49 0.21 -5.43
CA ILE A 78 10.05 -0.03 -5.50
C ILE A 78 9.75 -1.53 -5.47
N LEU A 79 10.43 -2.33 -6.30
CA LEU A 79 10.23 -3.78 -6.37
C LEU A 79 10.64 -4.46 -5.06
N ALA A 80 11.75 -4.04 -4.46
CA ALA A 80 12.20 -4.56 -3.16
C ALA A 80 11.18 -4.24 -2.05
N ALA A 81 10.65 -3.02 -2.01
CA ALA A 81 9.62 -2.63 -1.05
C ALA A 81 8.32 -3.43 -1.24
N ARG A 82 7.85 -3.59 -2.48
CA ARG A 82 6.68 -4.42 -2.82
C ARG A 82 6.87 -5.87 -2.42
N ASN A 83 8.03 -6.45 -2.69
CA ASN A 83 8.34 -7.82 -2.30
C ASN A 83 8.31 -7.99 -0.77
N ALA A 84 9.03 -7.13 -0.04
CA ALA A 84 9.08 -7.19 1.42
C ALA A 84 7.67 -7.09 2.02
N VAL A 85 6.85 -6.18 1.50
CA VAL A 85 5.51 -5.90 2.02
C VAL A 85 4.48 -6.94 1.60
N PHE A 86 4.35 -7.23 0.31
CA PHE A 86 3.23 -8.01 -0.20
C PHE A 86 3.53 -9.51 -0.28
N ILE A 87 4.80 -9.91 -0.32
CA ILE A 87 5.18 -11.32 -0.43
C ILE A 87 5.69 -11.83 0.91
N VAL A 88 6.72 -11.17 1.47
CA VAL A 88 7.37 -11.65 2.69
C VAL A 88 6.48 -11.44 3.92
N GLU A 89 6.01 -10.22 4.16
CA GLU A 89 5.19 -9.93 5.35
C GLU A 89 3.80 -10.56 5.30
N GLN A 90 3.17 -10.61 4.11
CA GLN A 90 1.81 -11.16 3.98
C GLN A 90 1.79 -12.67 3.77
N HIS A 91 2.95 -13.32 3.61
CA HIS A 91 3.06 -14.73 3.26
C HIS A 91 2.21 -15.11 2.03
N CYS A 92 2.02 -14.16 1.10
CA CYS A 92 1.19 -14.32 -0.09
C CYS A 92 2.10 -14.44 -1.32
N VAL A 93 2.11 -15.62 -1.95
CA VAL A 93 2.91 -15.85 -3.15
C VAL A 93 2.06 -15.54 -4.37
N TYR A 94 2.35 -14.41 -5.01
CA TYR A 94 1.69 -14.01 -6.26
C TYR A 94 2.68 -13.33 -7.22
N GLY A 95 2.30 -13.24 -8.49
CA GLY A 95 3.08 -12.55 -9.52
C GLY A 95 3.01 -11.03 -9.38
N ASP A 96 3.83 -10.44 -8.51
CA ASP A 96 3.86 -8.98 -8.29
C ASP A 96 4.27 -8.21 -9.57
N VAL A 97 5.26 -8.71 -10.31
CA VAL A 97 5.70 -8.14 -11.60
C VAL A 97 4.74 -8.61 -12.69
N ASP A 98 3.63 -7.89 -12.82
CA ASP A 98 2.46 -8.26 -13.62
C ASP A 98 2.45 -7.70 -15.06
N GLY A 99 3.46 -6.89 -15.40
CA GLY A 99 3.60 -6.19 -16.67
C GLY A 99 2.86 -4.83 -16.74
N VAL A 100 2.06 -4.49 -15.72
CA VAL A 100 1.32 -3.21 -15.69
C VAL A 100 2.25 -2.04 -15.34
N ASP A 101 3.34 -2.30 -14.63
CA ASP A 101 4.33 -1.29 -14.24
C ASP A 101 4.79 -0.44 -15.42
N GLN A 102 5.02 -1.05 -16.60
CA GLN A 102 5.52 -0.34 -17.78
C GLN A 102 4.53 0.69 -18.35
N LYS A 103 3.23 0.55 -18.10
CA LYS A 103 2.18 1.49 -18.53
C LYS A 103 1.69 2.41 -17.41
N ALA A 104 2.34 2.36 -16.24
CA ALA A 104 1.89 3.02 -15.04
C ALA A 104 2.65 4.32 -14.74
N TRP A 105 2.02 5.12 -13.91
CA TRP A 105 2.63 6.18 -13.13
C TRP A 105 2.90 5.69 -11.71
N HIS A 106 3.98 6.21 -11.15
CA HIS A 106 4.56 5.75 -9.91
C HIS A 106 4.72 6.97 -8.99
N LEU A 107 4.05 6.95 -7.84
CA LEU A 107 4.31 7.90 -6.76
C LEU A 107 5.13 7.21 -5.69
N GLY A 108 6.31 7.75 -5.39
CA GLY A 108 7.11 7.37 -4.24
C GLY A 108 7.34 8.57 -3.33
N GLY A 109 7.21 8.36 -2.02
CA GLY A 109 7.65 9.32 -1.01
C GLY A 109 8.99 8.91 -0.44
N TYR A 110 9.98 9.80 -0.48
CA TYR A 110 11.35 9.53 -0.04
C TYR A 110 11.74 10.42 1.13
N ASP A 111 12.45 9.87 2.12
CA ASP A 111 13.01 10.69 3.21
C ASP A 111 14.27 11.45 2.77
N GLU A 112 14.81 12.30 3.66
CA GLU A 112 16.04 13.07 3.40
C GLU A 112 17.26 12.20 3.06
N ALA A 113 17.28 10.95 3.53
CA ALA A 113 18.33 9.97 3.24
C ALA A 113 18.10 9.22 1.91
N GLY A 114 17.03 9.55 1.17
CA GLY A 114 16.66 8.92 -0.10
C GLY A 114 16.03 7.53 0.04
N ARG A 115 15.55 7.16 1.23
CA ARG A 115 14.87 5.88 1.47
C ARG A 115 13.40 5.98 1.09
N LEU A 116 12.88 4.96 0.42
CA LEU A 116 11.47 4.88 0.06
C LEU A 116 10.60 4.63 1.30
N ALA A 117 9.82 5.64 1.68
CA ALA A 117 8.89 5.59 2.81
C ALA A 117 7.53 4.97 2.43
N CYS A 118 7.04 5.27 1.24
CA CYS A 118 5.76 4.78 0.73
C CYS A 118 5.72 4.77 -0.79
N TYR A 119 4.81 3.97 -1.34
CA TYR A 119 4.66 3.81 -2.77
C TYR A 119 3.21 3.52 -3.17
N VAL A 120 2.82 4.04 -4.33
CA VAL A 120 1.57 3.70 -5.00
C VAL A 120 1.75 3.70 -6.52
N ARG A 121 1.09 2.75 -7.17
CA ARG A 121 1.02 2.61 -8.63
C ARG A 121 -0.32 3.11 -9.15
N VAL A 122 -0.30 3.79 -10.29
CA VAL A 122 -1.49 4.34 -10.92
C VAL A 122 -1.48 4.09 -12.42
N TRP A 123 -2.59 3.65 -13.01
CA TRP A 123 -2.70 3.44 -14.46
C TRP A 123 -4.14 3.67 -14.94
N LEU A 124 -4.36 3.77 -16.25
CA LEU A 124 -5.72 3.77 -16.80
C LEU A 124 -6.19 2.33 -17.04
N SER A 125 -7.45 2.05 -16.71
CA SER A 125 -8.09 0.80 -17.10
C SER A 125 -8.19 0.65 -18.63
N ASP A 126 -8.37 -0.57 -19.11
CA ASP A 126 -8.43 -0.86 -20.55
C ASP A 126 -9.88 -0.70 -21.13
N ALA A 127 -10.77 -0.02 -20.41
CA ALA A 127 -12.17 0.21 -20.81
C ALA A 127 -12.31 1.39 -21.79
N PRO A 128 -13.39 1.47 -22.60
CA PRO A 128 -13.65 2.59 -23.51
C PRO A 128 -13.72 3.95 -22.79
N GLU A 129 -14.32 3.98 -21.60
CA GLU A 129 -14.30 5.11 -20.67
C GLU A 129 -13.45 4.70 -19.45
N PRO A 130 -12.14 4.95 -19.49
CA PRO A 130 -11.23 4.36 -18.53
C PRO A 130 -11.27 5.10 -17.19
N ASP A 131 -11.50 4.35 -16.12
CA ASP A 131 -11.16 4.79 -14.76
C ASP A 131 -9.65 4.86 -14.58
N VAL A 132 -9.22 5.77 -13.72
CA VAL A 132 -7.87 5.76 -13.15
C VAL A 132 -7.83 4.72 -12.04
N LEU A 133 -6.96 3.73 -12.16
CA LEU A 133 -6.78 2.64 -11.21
C LEU A 133 -5.63 2.94 -10.26
N ILE A 134 -5.86 2.75 -8.96
CA ILE A 134 -4.83 2.80 -7.91
C ILE A 134 -4.56 1.38 -7.40
N GLY A 135 -3.29 1.02 -7.28
CA GLY A 135 -2.86 -0.27 -6.75
C GLY A 135 -1.48 -0.24 -6.12
N ARG A 136 -1.06 -1.37 -5.53
CA ARG A 136 0.24 -1.52 -4.85
C ARG A 136 0.52 -0.43 -3.81
N VAL A 137 -0.53 0.08 -3.15
CA VAL A 137 -0.42 1.06 -2.08
C VAL A 137 0.29 0.39 -0.90
N LEU A 138 1.40 0.99 -0.45
CA LEU A 138 2.19 0.49 0.68
C LEU A 138 2.88 1.61 1.45
N THR A 139 3.21 1.32 2.71
CA THR A 139 4.13 2.10 3.53
C THR A 139 5.18 1.15 4.10
N THR A 140 6.46 1.48 3.94
CA THR A 140 7.55 0.63 4.40
C THR A 140 7.60 0.63 5.93
N GLN A 141 8.05 -0.49 6.51
CA GLN A 141 7.98 -0.74 7.95
C GLN A 141 8.50 0.41 8.84
N PRO A 142 9.62 1.08 8.53
CA PRO A 142 10.15 2.17 9.37
C PRO A 142 9.28 3.42 9.42
N PHE A 143 8.31 3.56 8.50
CA PHE A 143 7.50 4.77 8.33
C PHE A 143 6.01 4.57 8.68
N ARG A 144 5.64 3.39 9.19
CA ARG A 144 4.27 3.07 9.60
C ARG A 144 3.89 3.81 10.88
N GLY A 145 2.60 4.10 11.04
CA GLY A 145 2.09 4.83 12.21
C GLY A 145 2.40 6.34 12.22
N MET A 146 3.15 6.85 11.22
CA MET A 146 3.56 8.25 11.12
C MET A 146 2.66 9.09 10.20
N GLY A 147 1.46 8.61 9.88
CA GLY A 147 0.51 9.30 9.00
C GLY A 147 0.88 9.31 7.51
N VAL A 148 1.98 8.65 7.11
CA VAL A 148 2.49 8.64 5.73
C VAL A 148 1.46 8.11 4.72
N GLY A 149 0.66 7.11 5.10
CA GLY A 149 -0.40 6.59 4.24
C GLY A 149 -1.48 7.62 3.87
N ASN A 150 -1.85 8.47 4.82
CA ASN A 150 -2.80 9.57 4.57
C ASN A 150 -2.19 10.61 3.61
N ALA A 151 -0.94 11.01 3.87
CA ALA A 151 -0.24 11.98 3.03
C ALA A 151 -0.08 11.46 1.60
N MET A 152 0.34 10.20 1.44
CA MET A 152 0.47 9.55 0.13
C MET A 152 -0.86 9.53 -0.63
N LEU A 153 -1.96 9.17 0.03
CA LEU A 153 -3.26 9.11 -0.65
C LEU A 153 -3.77 10.50 -1.03
N GLY A 154 -3.55 11.53 -0.20
CA GLY A 154 -3.81 12.92 -0.58
C GLY A 154 -3.02 13.34 -1.81
N THR A 155 -1.70 13.15 -1.78
CA THR A 155 -0.79 13.53 -2.87
C THR A 155 -1.12 12.78 -4.17
N VAL A 156 -1.40 11.47 -4.12
CA VAL A 156 -1.70 10.72 -5.35
C VAL A 156 -3.02 11.17 -5.98
N LEU A 157 -4.02 11.51 -5.17
CA LEU A 157 -5.30 12.01 -5.68
C LEU A 157 -5.13 13.38 -6.35
N GLU A 158 -4.35 14.28 -5.76
CA GLU A 158 -3.99 15.57 -6.38
C GLU A 158 -3.32 15.35 -7.75
N ARG A 159 -2.30 14.48 -7.82
CA ARG A 159 -1.60 14.16 -9.08
C ARG A 159 -2.53 13.55 -10.13
N ILE A 160 -3.43 12.65 -9.71
CA ILE A 160 -4.42 12.06 -10.61
C ILE A 160 -5.35 13.14 -11.17
N ARG A 161 -5.82 14.07 -10.32
CA ARG A 161 -6.73 15.14 -10.74
C ARG A 161 -6.07 16.15 -11.67
N GLU A 162 -4.79 16.45 -11.46
CA GLU A 162 -3.98 17.27 -12.36
C GLU A 162 -3.80 16.60 -13.74
N GLN A 163 -3.51 15.29 -13.75
CA GLN A 163 -3.15 14.58 -14.96
C GLN A 163 -4.34 14.07 -15.78
N TRP A 164 -5.40 13.66 -15.09
CA TRP A 164 -6.62 13.10 -15.67
C TRP A 164 -7.86 13.78 -15.05
N PRO A 165 -8.10 15.05 -15.40
CA PRO A 165 -9.24 15.78 -14.86
C PRO A 165 -10.56 15.09 -15.22
N ASN A 166 -11.51 15.15 -14.28
CA ASN A 166 -12.86 14.59 -14.42
C ASN A 166 -12.92 13.08 -14.72
N ARG A 167 -11.87 12.32 -14.38
CA ARG A 167 -11.93 10.85 -14.45
C ARG A 167 -12.24 10.24 -13.09
N PRO A 168 -13.15 9.25 -13.02
CA PRO A 168 -13.35 8.47 -11.82
C PRO A 168 -12.07 7.70 -11.46
N ILE A 169 -11.89 7.45 -10.15
CA ILE A 169 -10.75 6.74 -9.61
C ILE A 169 -11.26 5.48 -8.92
N SER A 170 -10.70 4.32 -9.29
CA SER A 170 -11.09 3.03 -8.74
C SER A 170 -9.90 2.32 -8.10
N LEU A 171 -10.17 1.58 -7.02
CA LEU A 171 -9.17 0.78 -6.33
C LEU A 171 -9.78 -0.51 -5.79
N HIS A 172 -8.93 -1.53 -5.63
CA HIS A 172 -9.32 -2.79 -5.02
C HIS A 172 -8.76 -2.90 -3.61
N ALA A 173 -9.60 -2.66 -2.60
CA ALA A 173 -9.19 -2.58 -1.19
C ALA A 173 -9.49 -3.85 -0.42
N GLN A 174 -8.63 -4.16 0.56
CA GLN A 174 -9.01 -5.10 1.61
C GLN A 174 -10.21 -4.53 2.36
N ALA A 175 -11.23 -5.36 2.63
CA ALA A 175 -12.52 -4.92 3.15
C ALA A 175 -12.41 -4.18 4.50
N HIS A 176 -11.40 -4.50 5.31
CA HIS A 176 -11.16 -3.82 6.58
C HIS A 176 -10.61 -2.38 6.43
N LEU A 177 -10.10 -2.01 5.24
CA LEU A 177 -9.59 -0.67 4.93
C LEU A 177 -10.65 0.26 4.32
N GLN A 178 -11.90 -0.18 4.20
CA GLN A 178 -12.99 0.66 3.65
C GLN A 178 -13.13 2.00 4.38
N ALA A 179 -13.06 2.00 5.72
CA ALA A 179 -13.20 3.23 6.50
C ALA A 179 -12.09 4.25 6.18
N PHE A 180 -10.87 3.76 5.95
CA PHE A 180 -9.74 4.59 5.55
C PHE A 180 -9.99 5.26 4.20
N TYR A 181 -10.40 4.49 3.18
CA TYR A 181 -10.67 5.05 1.84
C TYR A 181 -11.92 5.93 1.79
N ARG A 182 -12.95 5.63 2.60
CA ARG A 182 -14.14 6.49 2.73
C ARG A 182 -13.79 7.90 3.21
N ALA A 183 -12.75 8.06 4.04
CA ALA A 183 -12.29 9.38 4.47
C ALA A 183 -11.77 10.24 3.31
N PHE A 184 -11.40 9.63 2.18
CA PHE A 184 -10.98 10.30 0.95
C PHE A 184 -12.10 10.36 -0.12
N GLY A 185 -13.34 10.04 0.26
CA GLY A 185 -14.52 10.12 -0.61
C GLY A 185 -14.81 8.86 -1.44
N PHE A 186 -14.04 7.78 -1.28
CA PHE A 186 -14.33 6.52 -1.97
C PHE A 186 -15.58 5.85 -1.41
N ALA A 187 -16.41 5.29 -2.29
CA ALA A 187 -17.55 4.46 -1.93
C ALA A 187 -17.36 3.03 -2.47
N PRO A 188 -17.86 1.98 -1.78
CA PRO A 188 -17.89 0.64 -2.35
C PRO A 188 -18.65 0.61 -3.68
N SER A 189 -18.09 -0.06 -4.68
CA SER A 189 -18.69 -0.26 -6.01
C SER A 189 -18.94 -1.74 -6.33
N SER A 190 -18.58 -2.65 -5.42
CA SER A 190 -18.90 -4.07 -5.48
C SER A 190 -19.29 -4.60 -4.11
N ASP A 191 -19.80 -5.83 -4.08
CA ASP A 191 -19.87 -6.63 -2.86
C ASP A 191 -18.46 -7.03 -2.39
N VAL A 192 -18.36 -7.37 -1.11
CA VAL A 192 -17.14 -7.95 -0.53
C VAL A 192 -16.97 -9.38 -1.05
N HIS A 193 -15.78 -9.71 -1.52
CA HIS A 193 -15.43 -11.05 -2.02
C HIS A 193 -14.09 -11.51 -1.46
N ASP A 194 -13.86 -12.82 -1.48
CA ASP A 194 -12.61 -13.42 -0.98
C ASP A 194 -11.57 -13.52 -2.11
N GLU A 195 -10.36 -13.05 -1.85
CA GLU A 195 -9.19 -13.24 -2.70
C GLU A 195 -8.07 -13.81 -1.82
N ASP A 196 -7.72 -15.08 -2.05
CA ASP A 196 -6.71 -15.83 -1.30
C ASP A 196 -6.91 -15.84 0.22
N GLY A 197 -8.17 -15.94 0.68
CA GLY A 197 -8.52 -15.94 2.10
C GLY A 197 -8.57 -14.55 2.74
N ILE A 198 -8.47 -13.49 1.94
CA ILE A 198 -8.53 -12.11 2.37
C ILE A 198 -9.76 -11.46 1.73
N ALA A 199 -10.64 -10.91 2.57
CA ALA A 199 -11.81 -10.18 2.11
C ALA A 199 -11.39 -8.87 1.42
N HIS A 200 -11.86 -8.66 0.20
CA HIS A 200 -11.63 -7.49 -0.64
C HIS A 200 -12.93 -6.89 -1.17
N VAL A 201 -12.85 -5.64 -1.63
CA VAL A 201 -13.97 -4.86 -2.16
C VAL A 201 -13.45 -3.82 -3.15
N TRP A 202 -14.16 -3.66 -4.27
CA TRP A 202 -13.92 -2.54 -5.16
C TRP A 202 -14.49 -1.26 -4.57
N MET A 203 -13.71 -0.19 -4.64
CA MET A 203 -14.14 1.14 -4.24
C MET A 203 -13.87 2.14 -5.35
N ARG A 204 -14.77 3.10 -5.52
CA ARG A 204 -14.73 4.11 -6.56
C ARG A 204 -14.98 5.51 -5.98
N LEU A 205 -14.17 6.47 -6.43
CA LEU A 205 -14.35 7.89 -6.24
C LEU A 205 -14.86 8.47 -7.58
N PRO A 206 -16.06 9.06 -7.63
CA PRO A 206 -16.58 9.67 -8.85
C PRO A 206 -15.73 10.86 -9.33
N ALA A 207 -15.90 11.20 -10.60
CA ALA A 207 -15.30 12.39 -11.22
C ALA A 207 -15.74 13.68 -10.53
#